data_AF-A0A1W0WBX9-F1
#
_entry.id   AF-A0A1W0WBX9-F1
#
_cell.length_a   1.000
_cell.length_b   1.000
_cell.length_c   1.000
_cell.angle_alpha   90.00
_cell.angle_beta   90.00
_cell.angle_gamma   90.00
#
_symmetry.space_group_name_H-M   'P 1'
#
loop_
_entity.id
_entity.type
_entity.pdbx_description
1 polymer ?
#
loop_
_entity_poly.entity_id
_entity_poly.type
_entity_poly.pdbx_seq_one_letter_code
_entity_poly.pdbx_strand_id
1 'polypeptide(L)'
;MVSAGMIHIWRALIAIQLSSISIHHGRVVGSPTWAGLLPDSYGSLSADAKQDLLWYQISSSRYSLDQLPIEPPSQANLSNLFVPKYLQKSFTWQGDQMPEGRTRILHPYGSVCKVALEIHYPESSTFTGIFRTGGVGLFRMSVGQITNDSFPVGVALKIFVDGQRSQNFVLVNTVEGQGLNRNFFAKTMRNIFPPAGPYGRELNPAEKAFQTSIFSLPGGEALDHPVDFNDIPLYEQASVQSDGMDVSEVVAPYVVSFRPNPALAYDERDQTDFRKRLAGIPSGTVLYTVVGKRTLDDEDSVMIGQLVSRSEVVTSRYGDEVLFFNHATKSWRP
;
A
#
# COMPACT_ATOMS: atom_id res chain seq x y z
N MET A 1 -31.15 6.76 19.66
CA MET A 1 -31.69 5.90 18.58
C MET A 1 -30.69 5.91 17.44
N VAL A 2 -29.76 4.97 17.46
CA VAL A 2 -28.66 4.87 16.48
C VAL A 2 -28.99 3.70 15.55
N SER A 3 -28.91 4.00 14.26
CA SER A 3 -29.33 3.19 13.12
C SER A 3 -28.77 1.75 13.14
N ALA A 4 -29.66 0.78 12.93
CA ALA A 4 -29.40 -0.66 12.85
C ALA A 4 -28.56 -1.10 11.62
N GLY A 5 -28.01 -0.17 10.83
CA GLY A 5 -27.25 -0.47 9.62
C GLY A 5 -25.79 -0.92 9.82
N MET A 6 -25.18 -0.68 11.00
CA MET A 6 -23.74 -0.88 11.20
C MET A 6 -23.30 -2.31 11.59
N ILE A 7 -24.24 -3.23 11.84
CA ILE A 7 -23.93 -4.60 12.29
C ILE A 7 -23.79 -5.59 11.12
N HIS A 8 -24.11 -5.18 9.89
CA HIS A 8 -24.20 -6.10 8.75
C HIS A 8 -22.88 -6.40 8.02
N ILE A 9 -21.82 -5.61 8.20
CA ILE A 9 -20.55 -5.80 7.48
C ILE A 9 -19.74 -7.00 8.00
N TRP A 10 -19.96 -7.45 9.24
CA TRP A 10 -19.17 -8.53 9.87
C TRP A 10 -19.95 -9.82 10.16
N ARG A 11 -21.28 -9.83 9.98
CA ARG A 11 -22.09 -11.06 10.12
C ARG A 11 -21.87 -12.09 9.00
N ALA A 12 -21.27 -11.68 7.87
CA ALA A 12 -20.95 -12.59 6.76
C ALA A 12 -19.87 -13.62 7.08
N LEU A 13 -19.16 -13.52 8.22
CA LEU A 13 -18.15 -14.50 8.66
C LEU A 13 -18.70 -15.55 9.64
N ILE A 14 -19.97 -15.48 10.08
CA ILE A 14 -20.53 -16.40 11.11
C ILE A 14 -21.73 -17.23 10.64
N ALA A 15 -22.26 -17.06 9.42
CA ALA A 15 -23.35 -17.90 8.95
C ALA A 15 -23.16 -18.33 7.49
N ILE A 16 -22.81 -19.61 7.27
CA ILE A 16 -23.39 -20.50 6.24
C ILE A 16 -23.12 -21.95 6.66
N GLN A 17 -24.21 -22.72 6.68
CA GLN A 17 -24.31 -24.10 7.15
C GLN A 17 -23.58 -25.11 6.26
N LEU A 18 -23.21 -26.21 6.91
CA LEU A 18 -22.77 -27.49 6.35
C LEU A 18 -23.71 -28.01 5.25
N SER A 19 -23.17 -28.26 4.06
CA SER A 19 -23.71 -29.27 3.14
C SER A 19 -22.62 -29.92 2.30
N SER A 20 -22.47 -31.23 2.49
CA SER A 20 -22.02 -32.25 1.53
C SER A 20 -20.64 -32.07 0.88
N ILE A 21 -19.64 -32.73 1.46
CA ILE A 21 -18.36 -33.02 0.80
C ILE A 21 -18.61 -34.03 -0.33
N SER A 22 -18.50 -33.60 -1.58
CA SER A 22 -18.22 -34.49 -2.72
C SER A 22 -16.73 -34.40 -3.04
N ILE A 23 -16.00 -35.48 -2.79
CA ILE A 23 -14.58 -35.60 -3.13
C ILE A 23 -14.48 -35.81 -4.64
N HIS A 24 -14.16 -34.76 -5.37
CA HIS A 24 -13.61 -34.89 -6.71
C HIS A 24 -12.09 -34.75 -6.63
N HIS A 25 -11.41 -35.83 -7.03
CA HIS A 25 -9.98 -35.90 -7.24
C HIS A 25 -9.58 -34.93 -8.37
N GLY A 26 -9.30 -33.68 -8.01
CA GLY A 26 -8.76 -32.66 -8.89
C GLY A 26 -7.25 -32.61 -8.79
N ARG A 27 -6.59 -32.84 -9.93
CA ARG A 27 -5.15 -32.65 -10.19
C ARG A 27 -4.52 -31.51 -9.38
N VAL A 28 -3.39 -31.79 -8.75
CA VAL A 28 -2.40 -30.79 -8.34
C VAL A 28 -1.93 -30.07 -9.60
N VAL A 29 -2.49 -28.89 -9.87
CA VAL A 29 -1.95 -27.97 -10.88
C VAL A 29 -0.70 -27.37 -10.26
N GLY A 30 0.46 -27.73 -10.79
CA GLY A 30 1.72 -27.09 -10.43
C GLY A 30 1.61 -25.58 -10.60
N SER A 31 2.02 -24.84 -9.57
CA SER A 31 2.18 -23.38 -9.62
C SER A 31 3.09 -23.02 -10.80
N PRO A 32 2.64 -22.21 -11.78
CA PRO A 32 3.51 -21.81 -12.86
C PRO A 32 4.57 -20.83 -12.33
N THR A 33 5.82 -21.06 -12.71
CA THR A 33 6.98 -20.19 -12.47
C THR A 33 6.96 -18.99 -13.42
N TRP A 34 5.91 -18.15 -13.33
CA TRP A 34 5.68 -17.07 -14.29
C TRP A 34 6.28 -15.72 -13.85
N ALA A 35 6.76 -15.60 -12.61
CA ALA A 35 7.46 -14.41 -12.13
C ALA A 35 8.96 -14.56 -12.37
N GLY A 36 9.56 -13.68 -13.16
CA GLY A 36 11.02 -13.62 -13.27
C GLY A 36 11.61 -13.26 -11.91
N LEU A 37 12.41 -14.15 -11.34
CA LEU A 37 13.19 -13.84 -10.13
C LEU A 37 14.08 -12.63 -10.43
N LEU A 38 14.11 -11.68 -9.50
CA LEU A 38 15.06 -10.58 -9.58
C LEU A 38 16.50 -11.14 -9.46
N PRO A 39 17.49 -10.53 -10.13
CA PRO A 39 18.88 -10.97 -10.00
C PRO A 39 19.37 -10.79 -8.56
N ASP A 40 20.33 -11.62 -8.13
CA ASP A 40 20.92 -11.51 -6.78
C ASP A 40 21.52 -10.12 -6.52
N SER A 41 21.99 -9.44 -7.57
CA SER A 41 22.52 -8.07 -7.53
C SER A 41 21.44 -6.99 -7.50
N TYR A 42 20.14 -7.33 -7.48
CA TYR A 42 19.06 -6.35 -7.57
C TYR A 42 19.18 -5.20 -6.56
N GLY A 43 19.55 -5.52 -5.32
CA GLY A 43 19.69 -4.52 -4.25
C GLY A 43 20.76 -3.46 -4.53
N SER A 44 21.80 -3.79 -5.28
CA SER A 44 22.92 -2.87 -5.59
C SER A 44 22.72 -2.08 -6.90
N LEU A 45 21.62 -2.31 -7.62
CA LEU A 45 21.31 -1.58 -8.84
C LEU A 45 20.94 -0.11 -8.55
N SER A 46 21.03 0.73 -9.59
CA SER A 46 20.47 2.08 -9.56
C SER A 46 18.94 2.04 -9.48
N ALA A 47 18.36 3.16 -9.05
CA ALA A 47 16.93 3.37 -8.92
C ALA A 47 16.20 3.16 -10.25
N ASP A 48 16.73 3.70 -11.35
CA ASP A 48 16.16 3.50 -12.69
C ASP A 48 16.23 2.04 -13.12
N ALA A 49 17.36 1.35 -12.90
CA ALA A 49 17.50 -0.05 -13.25
C ALA A 49 16.52 -0.95 -12.46
N LYS A 50 16.29 -0.66 -11.17
CA LYS A 50 15.26 -1.33 -10.37
C LYS A 50 13.86 -1.08 -10.92
N GLN A 51 13.54 0.18 -11.25
CA GLN A 51 12.26 0.54 -11.84
C GLN A 51 12.02 -0.18 -13.15
N ASP A 52 12.99 -0.20 -14.06
CA ASP A 52 12.88 -0.82 -15.38
C ASP A 52 12.71 -2.34 -15.29
N LEU A 53 13.46 -3.02 -14.40
CA LEU A 53 13.31 -4.46 -14.19
C LEU A 53 11.92 -4.83 -13.68
N LEU A 54 11.43 -4.14 -12.65
CA LEU A 54 10.10 -4.41 -12.12
C LEU A 54 9.00 -4.01 -13.11
N TRP A 55 9.16 -2.88 -13.80
CA TRP A 55 8.21 -2.43 -14.80
C TRP A 55 8.13 -3.40 -15.99
N TYR A 56 9.25 -3.99 -16.40
CA TYR A 56 9.27 -5.05 -17.42
C TYR A 56 8.38 -6.23 -17.01
N GLN A 57 8.51 -6.72 -15.76
CA GLN A 57 7.68 -7.82 -15.25
C GLN A 57 6.18 -7.47 -15.16
N ILE A 58 5.88 -6.25 -14.69
CA ILE A 58 4.51 -5.71 -14.62
C ILE A 58 3.91 -5.63 -16.02
N SER A 59 4.63 -5.02 -16.97
CA SER A 59 4.15 -4.81 -18.34
C SER A 59 4.00 -6.12 -19.11
N SER A 60 4.85 -7.12 -18.85
CA SER A 60 4.80 -8.44 -19.50
C SER A 60 3.67 -9.34 -18.99
N SER A 61 3.02 -8.98 -17.89
CA SER A 61 1.98 -9.78 -17.24
C SER A 61 0.64 -9.04 -17.13
N ARG A 62 0.40 -8.08 -18.03
CA ARG A 62 -0.83 -7.28 -18.06
C ARG A 62 -2.07 -8.16 -18.23
N TYR A 63 -3.12 -7.82 -17.49
CA TYR A 63 -4.45 -8.32 -17.78
C TYR A 63 -5.08 -7.57 -18.95
N SER A 64 -5.96 -8.22 -19.69
CA SER A 64 -6.93 -7.50 -20.52
C SER A 64 -7.91 -6.76 -19.62
N LEU A 65 -8.26 -5.52 -19.97
CA LEU A 65 -9.27 -4.74 -19.23
C LEU A 65 -10.66 -5.39 -19.27
N ASP A 66 -10.91 -6.29 -20.21
CA ASP A 66 -12.16 -7.05 -20.28
C ASP A 66 -12.13 -8.35 -19.45
N GLN A 67 -10.96 -8.70 -18.88
CA GLN A 67 -10.73 -9.93 -18.12
C GLN A 67 -9.93 -9.63 -16.86
N LEU A 68 -10.43 -8.68 -16.06
CA LEU A 68 -9.82 -8.34 -14.79
C LEU A 68 -10.21 -9.36 -13.71
N PRO A 69 -9.26 -9.82 -12.87
CA PRO A 69 -9.59 -10.73 -11.78
C PRO A 69 -10.41 -10.00 -10.70
N ILE A 70 -11.36 -10.71 -10.10
CA ILE A 70 -12.29 -10.21 -9.06
C ILE A 70 -12.43 -11.17 -7.87
N GLU A 71 -11.75 -12.31 -7.94
CA GLU A 71 -11.94 -13.45 -7.06
C GLU A 71 -11.37 -13.16 -5.68
N PRO A 72 -12.15 -13.28 -4.60
CA PRO A 72 -11.62 -13.05 -3.27
C PRO A 72 -10.55 -14.11 -2.93
N PRO A 73 -9.59 -13.78 -2.03
CA PRO A 73 -8.67 -14.78 -1.50
C PRO A 73 -9.42 -15.99 -0.93
N SER A 74 -8.87 -17.19 -1.08
CA SER A 74 -9.45 -18.41 -0.51
C SER A 74 -9.58 -18.33 1.01
N GLN A 75 -10.51 -19.10 1.61
CA GLN A 75 -10.68 -19.15 3.07
C GLN A 75 -9.40 -19.58 3.81
N ALA A 76 -8.63 -20.50 3.21
CA ALA A 76 -7.33 -20.91 3.73
C ALA A 76 -6.29 -19.77 3.69
N ASN A 77 -6.35 -18.89 2.68
CA ASN A 77 -5.53 -17.70 2.66
C ASN A 77 -6.02 -16.67 3.69
N LEU A 78 -7.33 -16.43 3.80
CA LEU A 78 -7.92 -15.49 4.75
C LEU A 78 -7.58 -15.83 6.21
N SER A 79 -7.50 -17.11 6.57
CA SER A 79 -7.15 -17.52 7.94
C SER A 79 -5.77 -17.05 8.40
N ASN A 80 -4.85 -16.80 7.46
CA ASN A 80 -3.53 -16.23 7.78
C ASN A 80 -3.60 -14.79 8.32
N LEU A 81 -4.71 -14.07 8.14
CA LEU A 81 -4.93 -12.76 8.77
C LEU A 81 -5.06 -12.84 10.30
N PHE A 82 -5.24 -14.03 10.85
CA PHE A 82 -5.27 -14.27 12.30
C PHE A 82 -3.96 -14.83 12.85
N VAL A 83 -2.91 -14.89 12.03
CA VAL A 83 -1.60 -15.46 12.39
C VAL A 83 -0.56 -14.34 12.46
N PRO A 84 -0.19 -13.84 13.66
CA PRO A 84 0.74 -12.72 13.80
C PRO A 84 2.08 -12.93 13.09
N LYS A 85 2.65 -14.14 13.14
CA LYS A 85 3.90 -14.49 12.43
C LYS A 85 3.78 -14.36 10.91
N TYR A 86 2.61 -14.66 10.36
CA TYR A 86 2.35 -14.41 8.95
C TYR A 86 2.31 -12.91 8.66
N LEU A 87 1.60 -12.12 9.46
CA LEU A 87 1.49 -10.67 9.27
C LEU A 87 2.84 -9.94 9.43
N GLN A 88 3.68 -10.41 10.36
CA GLN A 88 5.03 -9.88 10.62
C GLN A 88 5.92 -9.82 9.38
N LYS A 89 5.69 -10.69 8.38
CA LYS A 89 6.45 -10.65 7.11
C LYS A 89 6.25 -9.36 6.33
N SER A 90 5.15 -8.63 6.53
CA SER A 90 4.94 -7.31 5.92
C SER A 90 5.97 -6.27 6.39
N PHE A 91 6.56 -6.46 7.56
CA PHE A 91 7.57 -5.56 8.15
C PHE A 91 9.00 -6.09 7.96
N THR A 92 9.20 -7.40 8.08
CA THR A 92 10.54 -8.01 8.15
C THR A 92 11.10 -8.42 6.79
N TRP A 93 10.27 -8.51 5.75
CA TRP A 93 10.76 -8.78 4.40
C TRP A 93 11.19 -7.50 3.71
N GLN A 94 12.37 -7.54 3.10
CA GLN A 94 13.03 -6.36 2.54
C GLN A 94 13.18 -6.42 1.00
N GLY A 95 12.71 -7.51 0.38
CA GLY A 95 12.73 -7.64 -1.08
C GLY A 95 11.55 -6.92 -1.73
N ASP A 96 11.70 -6.54 -3.00
CA ASP A 96 10.64 -5.89 -3.77
C ASP A 96 9.67 -6.87 -4.45
N GLN A 97 9.93 -8.17 -4.32
CA GLN A 97 9.01 -9.26 -4.66
C GLN A 97 8.45 -9.91 -3.40
N MET A 98 7.26 -10.46 -3.49
CA MET A 98 6.58 -11.19 -2.42
C MET A 98 7.47 -12.36 -2.01
N PRO A 99 7.65 -12.64 -0.70
CA PRO A 99 8.31 -13.85 -0.25
C PRO A 99 7.69 -15.09 -0.89
N GLU A 100 8.52 -16.07 -1.24
CA GLU A 100 8.05 -17.34 -1.79
C GLU A 100 6.98 -17.97 -0.88
N GLY A 101 5.90 -18.47 -1.51
CA GLY A 101 4.79 -19.11 -0.80
C GLY A 101 3.86 -18.14 -0.04
N ARG A 102 4.10 -16.82 -0.07
CA ARG A 102 3.19 -15.83 0.53
C ARG A 102 2.20 -15.30 -0.50
N THR A 103 0.93 -15.37 -0.18
CA THR A 103 -0.16 -14.78 -0.98
C THR A 103 -0.51 -13.37 -0.51
N ARG A 104 -0.83 -12.45 -1.43
CA ARG A 104 -1.46 -11.18 -1.07
C ARG A 104 -2.92 -11.40 -0.68
N ILE A 105 -3.26 -11.15 0.59
CA ILE A 105 -4.62 -11.36 1.11
C ILE A 105 -5.42 -10.05 1.10
N LEU A 106 -4.83 -8.97 1.63
CA LEU A 106 -5.43 -7.64 1.59
C LEU A 106 -4.89 -6.86 0.41
N HIS A 107 -5.73 -5.97 -0.12
CA HIS A 107 -5.43 -5.22 -1.32
C HIS A 107 -5.10 -6.09 -2.54
N PRO A 108 -5.80 -7.23 -2.77
CA PRO A 108 -5.38 -8.26 -3.73
C PRO A 108 -5.27 -7.73 -5.16
N TYR A 109 -6.14 -6.80 -5.54
CA TYR A 109 -6.23 -6.31 -6.92
C TYR A 109 -6.06 -4.80 -7.01
N GLY A 110 -5.30 -4.37 -8.02
CA GLY A 110 -5.04 -2.97 -8.28
C GLY A 110 -4.47 -2.67 -9.65
N SER A 111 -3.98 -1.44 -9.81
CA SER A 111 -3.27 -0.97 -10.99
C SER A 111 -1.96 -0.31 -10.58
N VAL A 112 -0.93 -0.43 -11.42
CA VAL A 112 0.42 0.05 -11.17
C VAL A 112 0.86 0.98 -12.29
N CYS A 113 1.62 2.02 -11.96
CA CYS A 113 2.34 2.84 -12.93
C CYS A 113 3.74 3.19 -12.42
N LYS A 114 4.63 3.57 -13.34
CA LYS A 114 5.85 4.29 -13.00
C LYS A 114 5.48 5.69 -12.52
N VAL A 115 6.22 6.20 -11.55
CA VAL A 115 6.02 7.55 -10.99
C VAL A 115 7.36 8.23 -10.71
N ALA A 116 7.30 9.53 -10.54
CA ALA A 116 8.33 10.31 -9.86
C ALA A 116 7.68 11.10 -8.71
N LEU A 117 8.33 11.11 -7.55
CA LEU A 117 8.07 12.10 -6.50
C LEU A 117 8.93 13.32 -6.81
N GLU A 118 8.30 14.39 -7.27
CA GLU A 118 8.95 15.64 -7.63
C GLU A 118 8.88 16.62 -6.46
N ILE A 119 10.03 17.08 -6.00
CA ILE A 119 10.13 18.03 -4.88
C ILE A 119 10.06 19.44 -5.44
N HIS A 120 9.08 20.22 -4.99
CA HIS A 120 8.84 21.57 -5.52
C HIS A 120 9.28 22.68 -4.56
N TYR A 121 9.45 22.39 -3.27
CA TYR A 121 9.79 23.39 -2.25
C TYR A 121 10.80 22.86 -1.23
N PRO A 122 12.01 22.47 -1.67
CA PRO A 122 13.01 21.89 -0.77
C PRO A 122 13.43 22.86 0.34
N GLU A 123 13.33 24.17 0.10
CA GLU A 123 13.74 25.20 1.07
C GLU A 123 12.67 25.53 2.12
N SER A 124 11.39 25.18 1.87
CA SER A 124 10.30 25.42 2.84
C SER A 124 10.05 24.23 3.76
N SER A 125 10.73 23.11 3.52
CA SER A 125 10.56 21.85 4.26
C SER A 125 11.88 21.45 4.89
N THR A 126 11.87 21.21 6.20
CA THR A 126 13.03 20.68 6.93
C THR A 126 13.14 19.15 6.85
N PHE A 127 12.16 18.48 6.23
CA PHE A 127 12.19 17.03 6.09
C PHE A 127 13.37 16.56 5.24
N THR A 128 13.95 15.42 5.61
CA THR A 128 15.18 14.89 4.99
C THR A 128 14.93 13.65 4.13
N GLY A 129 16.00 13.12 3.53
CA GLY A 129 15.95 11.88 2.75
C GLY A 129 15.09 12.02 1.51
N ILE A 130 14.25 11.03 1.25
CA ILE A 130 13.33 11.02 0.09
C ILE A 130 12.38 12.22 0.12
N PHE A 131 12.02 12.74 1.29
CA PHE A 131 11.18 13.95 1.38
C PHE A 131 11.89 15.22 0.89
N ARG A 132 13.21 15.18 0.75
CA ARG A 132 14.03 16.28 0.21
C ARG A 132 14.49 16.03 -1.21
N THR A 133 14.83 14.79 -1.56
CA THR A 133 15.38 14.45 -2.87
C THR A 133 14.33 13.94 -3.87
N GLY A 134 13.19 13.47 -3.38
CA GLY A 134 12.21 12.80 -4.22
C GLY A 134 12.70 11.44 -4.70
N GLY A 135 12.35 11.07 -5.93
CA GLY A 135 12.89 9.89 -6.59
C GLY A 135 11.93 9.22 -7.56
N VAL A 136 12.45 8.28 -8.35
CA VAL A 136 11.66 7.44 -9.26
C VAL A 136 11.10 6.23 -8.53
N GLY A 137 9.93 5.76 -8.96
CA GLY A 137 9.22 4.73 -8.21
C GLY A 137 8.14 3.97 -8.97
N LEU A 138 7.49 3.06 -8.26
CA LEU A 138 6.23 2.44 -8.68
C LEU A 138 5.12 2.86 -7.73
N PHE A 139 3.95 3.13 -8.28
CA PHE A 139 2.76 3.48 -7.52
C PHE A 139 1.65 2.49 -7.81
N ARG A 140 1.15 1.83 -6.76
CA ARG A 140 0.06 0.86 -6.82
C ARG A 140 -1.19 1.41 -6.17
N MET A 141 -2.27 1.45 -6.93
CA MET A 141 -3.61 1.87 -6.52
C MET A 141 -4.50 0.63 -6.42
N SER A 142 -5.09 0.36 -5.25
CA SER A 142 -5.71 -0.94 -5.00
C SER A 142 -6.92 -0.88 -4.08
N VAL A 143 -7.71 -1.93 -4.09
CA VAL A 143 -8.88 -2.10 -3.20
C VAL A 143 -8.62 -3.19 -2.17
N GLY A 144 -8.79 -2.88 -0.89
CA GLY A 144 -8.53 -3.72 0.26
C GLY A 144 -9.28 -5.05 0.22
N GLN A 145 -10.57 -4.99 -0.08
CA GLN A 145 -11.43 -6.13 -0.37
C GLN A 145 -12.49 -5.70 -1.40
N ILE A 146 -12.86 -6.60 -2.32
CA ILE A 146 -13.96 -6.36 -3.26
C ILE A 146 -15.26 -6.62 -2.50
N THR A 147 -15.95 -5.55 -2.11
CA THR A 147 -17.27 -5.62 -1.48
C THR A 147 -18.20 -4.58 -2.09
N ASN A 148 -19.51 -4.82 -2.05
CA ASN A 148 -20.50 -3.86 -2.54
C ASN A 148 -20.88 -2.80 -1.49
N ASP A 149 -20.55 -3.03 -0.22
CA ASP A 149 -21.03 -2.17 0.88
C ASP A 149 -20.01 -1.12 1.29
N SER A 150 -18.74 -1.29 0.90
CA SER A 150 -17.69 -0.29 1.08
C SER A 150 -16.65 -0.34 -0.04
N PHE A 151 -15.98 0.78 -0.27
CA PHE A 151 -14.85 0.90 -1.18
C PHE A 151 -13.56 1.21 -0.39
N PRO A 152 -12.92 0.21 0.24
CA PRO A 152 -11.69 0.40 1.00
C PRO A 152 -10.49 0.50 0.06
N VAL A 153 -10.24 1.68 -0.50
CA VAL A 153 -9.07 1.90 -1.37
C VAL A 153 -7.82 2.27 -0.58
N GLY A 154 -6.68 1.86 -1.11
CA GLY A 154 -5.37 2.19 -0.57
C GLY A 154 -4.35 2.35 -1.68
N VAL A 155 -3.27 3.06 -1.37
CA VAL A 155 -2.17 3.29 -2.28
C VAL A 155 -0.86 2.85 -1.64
N ALA A 156 0.03 2.30 -2.46
CA ALA A 156 1.39 2.00 -2.07
C ALA A 156 2.37 2.66 -3.04
N LEU A 157 3.29 3.45 -2.51
CA LEU A 157 4.38 4.06 -3.26
C LEU A 157 5.67 3.33 -2.91
N LYS A 158 6.43 2.92 -3.91
CA LYS A 158 7.81 2.43 -3.77
C LYS A 158 8.72 3.42 -4.45
N ILE A 159 9.61 4.07 -3.70
CA ILE A 159 10.71 4.87 -4.25
C ILE A 159 11.95 4.00 -4.28
N PHE A 160 12.57 3.90 -5.45
CA PHE A 160 13.82 3.17 -5.61
C PHE A 160 14.99 4.06 -5.18
N VAL A 161 15.97 3.43 -4.55
CA VAL A 161 17.17 4.10 -4.04
C VAL A 161 18.39 3.45 -4.66
N ASP A 162 19.34 4.25 -5.14
CA ASP A 162 20.58 3.75 -5.72
C ASP A 162 21.36 2.90 -4.70
N GLY A 163 21.81 1.70 -5.10
CA GLY A 163 22.68 0.85 -4.29
C GLY A 163 22.08 0.34 -2.96
N GLN A 164 20.85 0.73 -2.63
CA GLN A 164 20.20 0.50 -1.35
C GLN A 164 18.80 -0.09 -1.51
N ARG A 165 18.14 -0.42 -0.39
CA ARG A 165 16.77 -0.93 -0.40
C ARG A 165 15.79 0.16 -0.81
N SER A 166 14.78 -0.23 -1.58
CA SER A 166 13.65 0.62 -1.93
C SER A 166 12.87 1.02 -0.68
N GLN A 167 12.37 2.26 -0.66
CA GLN A 167 11.59 2.79 0.45
C GLN A 167 10.11 2.82 0.08
N ASN A 168 9.27 2.30 0.96
CA ASN A 168 7.85 2.10 0.68
C ASN A 168 6.97 2.99 1.57
N PHE A 169 5.92 3.54 0.99
CA PHE A 169 4.86 4.21 1.69
C PHE A 169 3.58 3.40 1.49
N VAL A 170 2.89 3.09 2.57
CA VAL A 170 1.59 2.43 2.53
C VAL A 170 0.59 3.39 3.14
N LEU A 171 -0.37 3.83 2.33
CA LEU A 171 -1.31 4.87 2.74
C LEU A 171 -2.75 4.44 2.45
N VAL A 172 -3.63 4.77 3.39
CA VAL A 172 -5.08 4.60 3.26
C VAL A 172 -5.77 5.88 3.74
N ASN A 173 -7.02 6.09 3.36
CA ASN A 173 -7.84 7.11 4.00
C ASN A 173 -8.30 6.62 5.39
N THR A 174 -8.89 5.43 5.42
CA THR A 174 -9.36 4.70 6.60
C THR A 174 -9.33 3.19 6.29
N VAL A 175 -9.31 2.34 7.31
CA VAL A 175 -9.40 0.88 7.12
C VAL A 175 -10.80 0.44 6.69
N GLU A 176 -11.84 1.17 7.10
CA GLU A 176 -13.22 0.92 6.71
C GLU A 176 -13.54 1.33 5.26
N GLY A 177 -12.67 2.15 4.65
CA GLY A 177 -12.88 2.71 3.32
C GLY A 177 -13.76 3.95 3.28
N GLN A 178 -14.24 4.27 2.08
CA GLN A 178 -15.02 5.49 1.79
C GLN A 178 -16.51 5.23 1.53
N GLY A 179 -17.05 4.17 2.15
CA GLY A 179 -18.45 3.79 2.05
C GLY A 179 -18.86 3.50 0.61
N LEU A 180 -20.01 4.03 0.18
CA LEU A 180 -20.54 3.82 -1.17
C LEU A 180 -19.87 4.69 -2.25
N ASN A 181 -18.99 5.63 -1.88
CA ASN A 181 -18.32 6.47 -2.86
C ASN A 181 -17.28 5.63 -3.64
N ARG A 182 -17.49 5.47 -4.95
CA ARG A 182 -16.64 4.69 -5.87
C ARG A 182 -15.55 5.50 -6.58
N ASN A 183 -15.45 6.80 -6.31
CA ASN A 183 -14.37 7.62 -6.85
C ASN A 183 -13.07 7.37 -6.09
N PHE A 184 -12.09 6.72 -6.73
CA PHE A 184 -10.79 6.38 -6.14
C PHE A 184 -10.05 7.62 -5.59
N PHE A 185 -10.23 8.78 -6.21
CA PHE A 185 -9.60 10.05 -5.86
C PHE A 185 -10.47 10.93 -4.95
N ALA A 186 -11.49 10.37 -4.29
CA ALA A 186 -12.41 11.13 -3.44
C ALA A 186 -11.80 11.60 -2.10
N LYS A 187 -10.80 10.89 -1.58
CA LYS A 187 -10.26 11.11 -0.24
C LYS A 187 -8.73 11.17 -0.21
N THR A 188 -8.20 11.91 0.75
CA THR A 188 -6.76 12.01 1.02
C THR A 188 -6.26 10.70 1.62
N MET A 189 -5.15 10.18 1.10
CA MET A 189 -4.48 9.00 1.66
C MET A 189 -3.41 9.42 2.66
N ARG A 190 -3.27 8.70 3.77
CA ARG A 190 -2.32 9.02 4.85
C ARG A 190 -1.64 7.76 5.37
N ASN A 191 -0.42 7.91 5.89
CA ASN A 191 0.32 6.82 6.55
C ASN A 191 -0.25 6.51 7.95
N ILE A 192 -0.74 7.55 8.63
CA ILE A 192 -1.51 7.43 9.87
C ILE A 192 -2.96 7.71 9.53
N PHE A 193 -3.80 6.71 9.74
CA PHE A 193 -5.24 6.87 9.69
C PHE A 193 -5.77 7.09 11.11
N PRO A 194 -6.85 7.88 11.29
CA PRO A 194 -7.46 8.04 12.59
C PRO A 194 -7.66 6.67 13.24
N PRO A 195 -7.46 6.52 14.57
CA PRO A 195 -7.89 5.33 15.30
C PRO A 195 -9.23 4.88 14.78
N ALA A 196 -9.49 3.58 14.71
CA ALA A 196 -10.80 3.09 14.29
C ALA A 196 -11.93 3.92 14.94
N GLY A 197 -12.51 4.83 14.12
CA GLY A 197 -13.42 5.91 14.48
C GLY A 197 -12.87 7.05 15.38
N PRO A 198 -13.58 8.19 15.43
CA PRO A 198 -13.56 9.11 16.58
C PRO A 198 -14.07 8.49 17.91
N TYR A 199 -14.13 7.16 18.08
CA TYR A 199 -15.06 6.50 19.02
C TYR A 199 -14.62 5.18 19.70
N GLY A 200 -13.34 4.78 19.70
CA GLY A 200 -12.89 3.70 20.60
C GLY A 200 -13.60 2.36 20.45
N ARG A 201 -13.82 1.89 19.21
CA ARG A 201 -14.33 0.51 19.01
C ARG A 201 -13.24 -0.50 19.35
N GLU A 202 -13.65 -1.66 19.83
CA GLU A 202 -12.73 -2.77 20.04
C GLU A 202 -12.13 -3.23 18.70
N LEU A 203 -10.84 -3.58 18.72
CA LEU A 203 -10.17 -4.17 17.58
C LEU A 203 -10.79 -5.52 17.24
N ASN A 204 -11.03 -5.75 15.94
CA ASN A 204 -11.45 -7.05 15.46
C ASN A 204 -10.27 -8.06 15.55
N PRO A 205 -10.51 -9.38 15.42
CA PRO A 205 -9.45 -10.37 15.58
C PRO A 205 -8.27 -10.23 14.60
N ALA A 206 -8.49 -9.77 13.37
CA ALA A 206 -7.42 -9.54 12.41
C ALA A 206 -6.58 -8.29 12.78
N GLU A 207 -7.24 -7.21 13.22
CA GLU A 207 -6.59 -6.01 13.75
C GLU A 207 -5.75 -6.35 15.00
N LYS A 208 -6.28 -7.16 15.92
CA LYS A 208 -5.52 -7.67 17.08
C LYS A 208 -4.31 -8.50 16.66
N ALA A 209 -4.45 -9.38 15.67
CA ALA A 209 -3.34 -10.18 15.17
C ALA A 209 -2.26 -9.30 14.51
N PHE A 210 -2.67 -8.26 13.78
CA PHE A 210 -1.74 -7.29 13.19
C PHE A 210 -1.02 -6.46 14.26
N GLN A 211 -1.75 -5.94 15.25
CA GLN A 211 -1.18 -5.27 16.43
C GLN A 211 -0.17 -6.17 17.15
N THR A 212 -0.51 -7.45 17.33
CA THR A 212 0.38 -8.45 17.94
C THR A 212 1.64 -8.66 17.10
N SER A 213 1.52 -8.63 15.78
CA SER A 213 2.66 -8.79 14.88
C SER A 213 3.66 -7.63 15.00
N ILE A 214 3.17 -6.40 15.25
CA ILE A 214 3.99 -5.21 15.54
C ILE A 214 4.75 -5.41 16.85
N PHE A 215 4.04 -5.75 17.94
CA PHE A 215 4.66 -5.94 19.26
C PHE A 215 5.61 -7.15 19.33
N SER A 216 5.56 -8.04 18.34
CA SER A 216 6.44 -9.20 18.24
C SER A 216 7.62 -8.97 17.29
N LEU A 217 7.77 -7.77 16.71
CA LEU A 217 8.88 -7.45 15.82
C LEU A 217 10.23 -7.58 16.53
N PRO A 218 11.29 -7.99 15.82
CA PRO A 218 12.65 -7.94 16.35
C PRO A 218 13.09 -6.48 16.56
N GLY A 219 14.03 -6.24 17.48
CA GLY A 219 14.33 -4.91 18.00
C GLY A 219 13.69 -4.75 19.37
N GLY A 220 14.44 -4.30 20.37
CA GLY A 220 14.00 -4.28 21.77
C GLY A 220 13.66 -2.88 22.27
N GLU A 221 13.93 -1.84 21.47
CA GLU A 221 13.73 -0.46 21.85
C GLU A 221 12.37 0.05 21.36
N ALA A 222 11.74 0.92 22.14
CA ALA A 222 10.42 1.47 21.82
C ALA A 222 10.35 2.16 20.44
N LEU A 223 11.49 2.66 19.93
CA LEU A 223 11.56 3.35 18.63
C LEU A 223 11.87 2.43 17.44
N ASP A 224 12.03 1.13 17.67
CA ASP A 224 12.31 0.17 16.61
C ASP A 224 11.05 -0.32 15.88
N HIS A 225 9.87 -0.10 16.47
CA HIS A 225 8.58 -0.61 15.99
C HIS A 225 7.57 0.53 15.81
N PRO A 226 6.56 0.36 14.95
CA PRO A 226 5.41 1.26 14.90
C PRO A 226 4.70 1.32 16.25
N VAL A 227 4.06 2.46 16.55
CA VAL A 227 3.34 2.65 17.82
C VAL A 227 2.17 1.68 17.93
N ASP A 228 1.39 1.53 16.87
CA ASP A 228 0.24 0.63 16.81
C ASP A 228 -0.17 0.29 15.36
N PHE A 229 -1.30 -0.41 15.21
CA PHE A 229 -1.83 -0.80 13.90
C PHE A 229 -2.26 0.37 13.00
N ASN A 230 -2.44 1.57 13.56
CA ASN A 230 -2.85 2.78 12.85
C ASN A 230 -1.69 3.56 12.24
N ASP A 231 -0.47 3.24 12.66
CA ASP A 231 0.72 3.98 12.30
C ASP A 231 1.63 3.16 11.41
N ILE A 232 1.82 3.62 10.17
CA ILE A 232 2.95 3.22 9.33
C ILE A 232 3.97 4.37 9.36
N PRO A 233 5.10 4.21 10.07
CA PRO A 233 5.99 5.32 10.32
C PRO A 233 6.82 5.69 9.09
N LEU A 234 7.49 6.84 9.14
CA LEU A 234 8.16 7.46 7.98
C LEU A 234 9.67 7.71 8.19
N TYR A 235 10.25 7.20 9.28
CA TYR A 235 11.64 7.50 9.62
C TYR A 235 12.63 6.94 8.60
N GLU A 236 12.40 5.73 8.10
CA GLU A 236 13.27 5.07 7.11
C GLU A 236 13.33 5.82 5.78
N GLN A 237 12.19 6.39 5.36
CA GLN A 237 12.07 7.20 4.14
C GLN A 237 12.83 8.52 4.29
N ALA A 238 12.88 9.06 5.50
CA ALA A 238 13.60 10.29 5.81
C ALA A 238 15.11 10.08 6.04
N SER A 239 15.55 8.84 6.26
CA SER A 239 16.95 8.53 6.60
C SER A 239 17.86 8.27 5.42
N VAL A 240 17.31 8.19 4.20
CA VAL A 240 18.07 7.90 2.99
C VAL A 240 17.63 8.80 1.84
N GLN A 241 18.58 9.27 1.04
CA GLN A 241 18.35 10.05 -0.17
C GLN A 241 18.19 9.13 -1.38
N SER A 242 17.58 9.61 -2.46
CA SER A 242 17.34 8.79 -3.67
C SER A 242 18.62 8.26 -4.33
N ASP A 243 19.74 8.96 -4.16
CA ASP A 243 21.07 8.58 -4.64
C ASP A 243 21.79 7.56 -3.74
N GLY A 244 21.12 7.06 -2.71
CA GLY A 244 21.67 6.06 -1.80
C GLY A 244 22.54 6.62 -0.69
N MET A 245 22.67 7.95 -0.55
CA MET A 245 23.35 8.53 0.60
C MET A 245 22.46 8.54 1.85
N ASP A 246 23.02 8.09 2.98
CA ASP A 246 22.36 8.19 4.27
C ASP A 246 22.33 9.64 4.77
N VAL A 247 21.31 9.96 5.57
CA VAL A 247 21.13 11.26 6.21
C VAL A 247 21.69 11.20 7.64
N SER A 248 22.57 12.14 7.99
CA SER A 248 23.19 12.20 9.33
C SER A 248 22.22 12.64 10.43
N GLU A 249 21.35 13.62 10.14
CA GLU A 249 20.33 14.12 11.06
C GLU A 249 18.95 13.95 10.41
N VAL A 250 18.21 12.93 10.84
CA VAL A 250 16.94 12.55 10.21
C VAL A 250 15.80 13.42 10.73
N VAL A 251 15.11 14.10 9.82
CA VAL A 251 13.88 14.85 10.12
C VAL A 251 12.74 14.22 9.31
N ALA A 252 11.96 13.36 9.96
CA ALA A 252 10.82 12.69 9.34
C ALA A 252 9.50 13.44 9.58
N PRO A 253 8.60 13.53 8.60
CA PRO A 253 7.22 13.88 8.87
C PRO A 253 6.58 12.83 9.80
N TYR A 254 5.73 13.26 10.72
CA TYR A 254 4.87 12.37 11.50
C TYR A 254 3.71 11.86 10.62
N VAL A 255 3.07 12.78 9.89
CA VAL A 255 2.04 12.46 8.91
C VAL A 255 2.51 12.90 7.53
N VAL A 256 2.39 12.01 6.54
CA VAL A 256 2.35 12.37 5.12
C VAL A 256 0.94 12.20 4.60
N SER A 257 0.48 13.16 3.81
CA SER A 257 -0.83 13.17 3.18
C SER A 257 -0.71 13.30 1.68
N PHE A 258 -1.33 12.37 0.97
CA PHE A 258 -1.44 12.38 -0.49
C PHE A 258 -2.81 12.94 -0.83
N ARG A 259 -2.86 14.23 -1.15
CA ARG A 259 -4.09 14.93 -1.54
C ARG A 259 -4.36 14.66 -3.02
N PRO A 260 -5.49 14.01 -3.36
CA PRO A 260 -5.76 13.60 -4.74
C PRO A 260 -5.85 14.80 -5.67
N ASN A 261 -5.38 14.66 -6.91
CA ASN A 261 -5.63 15.64 -7.94
C ASN A 261 -7.14 15.69 -8.26
N PRO A 262 -7.85 16.80 -8.01
CA PRO A 262 -9.28 16.89 -8.23
C PRO A 262 -9.68 16.72 -9.70
N ALA A 263 -8.76 16.94 -10.65
CA ALA A 263 -9.02 16.70 -12.08
C ALA A 263 -9.17 15.21 -12.43
N LEU A 264 -8.76 14.30 -11.54
CA LEU A 264 -8.93 12.85 -11.70
C LEU A 264 -10.24 12.32 -11.10
N ALA A 265 -11.02 13.19 -10.45
CA ALA A 265 -12.29 12.81 -9.85
C ALA A 265 -13.31 12.41 -10.93
N TYR A 266 -14.12 11.41 -10.60
CA TYR A 266 -15.26 10.97 -11.39
C TYR A 266 -16.48 10.76 -10.49
N ASP A 267 -17.64 10.45 -11.09
CA ASP A 267 -18.90 10.27 -10.37
C ASP A 267 -18.76 9.21 -9.26
N GLU A 268 -19.18 9.57 -8.04
CA GLU A 268 -19.09 8.68 -6.87
C GLU A 268 -19.98 7.43 -6.97
N ARG A 269 -20.97 7.42 -7.86
CA ARG A 269 -21.90 6.31 -8.10
C ARG A 269 -21.50 5.45 -9.28
N ASP A 270 -20.41 5.77 -9.97
CA ASP A 270 -19.92 4.98 -11.08
C ASP A 270 -19.56 3.56 -10.62
N GLN A 271 -20.26 2.57 -11.20
CA GLN A 271 -20.06 1.16 -10.90
C GLN A 271 -19.06 0.49 -11.85
N THR A 272 -18.49 1.24 -12.79
CA THR A 272 -17.39 0.76 -13.62
C THR A 272 -16.23 0.34 -12.71
N ASP A 273 -15.59 -0.80 -12.99
CA ASP A 273 -14.38 -1.20 -12.29
C ASP A 273 -13.37 -0.04 -12.30
N PHE A 274 -12.98 0.44 -11.12
CA PHE A 274 -12.11 1.61 -10.97
C PHE A 274 -10.81 1.45 -11.75
N ARG A 275 -10.31 0.23 -11.93
CA ARG A 275 -9.09 -0.06 -12.70
C ARG A 275 -9.22 0.36 -14.16
N LYS A 276 -10.43 0.31 -14.74
CA LYS A 276 -10.71 0.82 -16.08
C LYS A 276 -10.63 2.36 -16.14
N ARG A 277 -11.04 3.05 -15.07
CA ARG A 277 -10.88 4.51 -14.94
C ARG A 277 -9.42 4.88 -14.79
N LEU A 278 -8.69 4.15 -13.95
CA LEU A 278 -7.26 4.35 -13.75
C LEU A 278 -6.45 4.15 -15.04
N ALA A 279 -6.79 3.14 -15.84
CA ALA A 279 -6.12 2.89 -17.13
C ALA A 279 -6.25 4.05 -18.13
N GLY A 280 -7.26 4.91 -17.97
CA GLY A 280 -7.44 6.12 -18.78
C GLY A 280 -6.55 7.29 -18.38
N ILE A 281 -5.78 7.21 -17.29
CA ILE A 281 -4.91 8.29 -16.81
C ILE A 281 -3.67 8.38 -17.71
N PRO A 282 -3.42 9.52 -18.38
CA PRO A 282 -2.23 9.70 -19.21
C PRO A 282 -0.94 9.69 -18.38
N SER A 283 0.17 9.27 -19.00
CA SER A 283 1.51 9.53 -18.47
C SER A 283 1.76 11.04 -18.35
N GLY A 284 2.54 11.46 -17.36
CA GLY A 284 2.80 12.87 -17.07
C GLY A 284 1.74 13.54 -16.19
N THR A 285 0.75 12.79 -15.72
CA THR A 285 -0.34 13.34 -14.91
C THR A 285 0.05 13.43 -13.44
N VAL A 286 -0.19 14.57 -12.81
CA VAL A 286 -0.10 14.72 -11.35
C VAL A 286 -1.20 13.87 -10.72
N LEU A 287 -0.82 12.85 -9.95
CA LEU A 287 -1.76 11.97 -9.26
C LEU A 287 -2.15 12.54 -7.90
N TYR A 288 -1.16 13.03 -7.16
CA TYR A 288 -1.33 13.53 -5.79
C TYR A 288 -0.39 14.72 -5.53
N THR A 289 -0.87 15.68 -4.75
CA THR A 289 0.00 16.63 -4.04
C THR A 289 0.41 15.99 -2.70
N VAL A 290 1.71 15.99 -2.42
CA VAL A 290 2.29 15.41 -1.21
C VAL A 290 2.60 16.52 -0.22
N VAL A 291 2.03 16.40 0.98
CA VAL A 291 2.25 17.34 2.08
C VAL A 291 2.62 16.58 3.35
N GLY A 292 3.41 17.19 4.22
CA GLY A 292 3.84 16.61 5.50
C GLY A 292 3.45 17.47 6.69
N LYS A 293 3.29 16.84 7.85
CA LYS A 293 3.23 17.49 9.18
C LYS A 293 4.32 16.91 10.06
N ARG A 294 5.02 17.74 10.83
CA ARG A 294 6.10 17.29 11.70
C ARG A 294 5.53 16.65 12.96
N THR A 295 4.41 17.15 13.48
CA THR A 295 3.67 16.58 14.62
C THR A 295 2.16 16.51 14.32
N LEU A 296 1.36 15.85 15.18
CA LEU A 296 -0.11 15.85 15.06
C LEU A 296 -0.72 17.23 15.28
N ASP A 297 -0.15 17.98 16.22
CA ASP A 297 -0.68 19.25 16.71
C ASP A 297 -0.30 20.42 15.78
N ASP A 298 0.61 20.20 14.82
CA ASP A 298 0.91 21.19 13.79
C ASP A 298 -0.37 21.55 13.03
N GLU A 299 -0.80 22.80 13.11
CA GLU A 299 -1.96 23.27 12.34
C GLU A 299 -1.66 23.22 10.83
N ASP A 300 -0.46 23.64 10.46
CA ASP A 300 -0.02 23.77 9.07
C ASP A 300 0.65 22.49 8.54
N SER A 301 0.19 22.05 7.36
CA SER A 301 0.91 21.06 6.56
C SER A 301 1.88 21.76 5.62
N VAL A 302 3.14 21.32 5.59
CA VAL A 302 4.14 21.81 4.65
C VAL A 302 4.03 21.07 3.33
N MET A 303 4.07 21.80 2.21
CA MET A 303 4.11 21.18 0.89
C MET A 303 5.48 20.56 0.64
N ILE A 304 5.50 19.29 0.25
CA ILE A 304 6.72 18.55 -0.08
C ILE A 304 6.90 18.58 -1.60
N GLY A 305 5.87 18.15 -2.32
CA GLY A 305 5.99 17.95 -3.75
C GLY A 305 4.75 17.36 -4.41
N GLN A 306 4.95 16.74 -5.56
CA GLN A 306 3.90 16.11 -6.35
C GLN A 306 4.31 14.69 -6.75
N LEU A 307 3.35 13.77 -6.72
CA LEU A 307 3.53 12.44 -7.28
C LEU A 307 2.98 12.44 -8.69
N VAL A 308 3.84 12.23 -9.68
CA VAL A 308 3.48 12.38 -11.09
C VAL A 308 3.68 11.05 -11.82
N SER A 309 2.71 10.63 -12.63
CA SER A 309 2.82 9.43 -13.44
C SER A 309 3.90 9.58 -14.51
N ARG A 310 4.66 8.51 -14.75
CA ARG A 310 5.75 8.41 -15.74
C ARG A 310 5.51 7.25 -16.72
N SER A 311 4.34 6.65 -16.66
CA SER A 311 3.82 5.67 -17.61
C SER A 311 2.30 5.71 -17.63
N GLU A 312 1.70 4.94 -18.54
CA GLU A 312 0.33 4.46 -18.39
C GLU A 312 0.13 3.69 -17.08
N VAL A 313 -1.12 3.65 -16.62
CA VAL A 313 -1.54 2.87 -15.45
C VAL A 313 -2.09 1.52 -15.92
N VAL A 314 -1.53 0.42 -15.40
CA VAL A 314 -1.83 -0.92 -15.91
C VAL A 314 -2.21 -1.89 -14.80
N THR A 315 -3.11 -2.80 -15.12
CA THR A 315 -3.42 -3.96 -14.27
C THR A 315 -2.54 -5.13 -14.69
N SER A 316 -1.93 -5.84 -13.75
CA SER A 316 -1.03 -6.97 -14.09
C SER A 316 -1.00 -8.03 -13.00
N ARG A 317 -0.75 -9.27 -13.42
CA ARG A 317 -0.58 -10.40 -12.50
C ARG A 317 0.61 -10.20 -11.59
N TYR A 318 1.73 -9.72 -12.13
CA TYR A 318 2.91 -9.43 -11.32
C TYR A 318 2.61 -8.34 -10.27
N GLY A 319 1.89 -7.26 -10.65
CA GLY A 319 1.51 -6.20 -9.72
C GLY A 319 0.59 -6.65 -8.58
N ASP A 320 -0.20 -7.69 -8.79
CA ASP A 320 -1.15 -8.20 -7.79
C ASP A 320 -0.55 -9.33 -6.93
N GLU A 321 0.14 -10.28 -7.54
CA GLU A 321 0.59 -11.49 -6.84
C GLU A 321 2.06 -11.40 -6.38
N VAL A 322 2.91 -10.60 -7.04
CA VAL A 322 4.38 -10.67 -6.85
C VAL A 322 5.01 -9.36 -6.39
N LEU A 323 4.69 -8.20 -6.97
CA LEU A 323 5.25 -6.92 -6.54
C LEU A 323 4.95 -6.72 -5.06
N PHE A 324 5.94 -6.35 -4.24
CA PHE A 324 5.78 -6.24 -2.79
C PHE A 324 6.15 -4.85 -2.25
N PHE A 325 5.44 -4.42 -1.21
CA PHE A 325 5.67 -3.16 -0.51
C PHE A 325 5.75 -3.52 0.98
N ASN A 326 6.94 -3.38 1.58
CA ASN A 326 7.08 -3.58 3.01
C ASN A 326 6.54 -2.37 3.78
N HIS A 327 6.13 -2.60 5.02
CA HIS A 327 5.86 -1.54 5.98
C HIS A 327 7.18 -1.14 6.63
N ALA A 328 7.36 0.15 6.89
CA ALA A 328 8.45 0.64 7.72
C ALA A 328 8.23 0.22 9.17
N THR A 329 9.32 0.09 9.93
CA THR A 329 9.26 -0.27 11.35
C THR A 329 9.74 0.85 12.26
N LYS A 330 10.71 1.66 11.85
CA LYS A 330 11.28 2.68 12.73
C LYS A 330 10.28 3.79 13.01
N SER A 331 9.86 3.90 14.27
CA SER A 331 8.95 4.95 14.74
C SER A 331 9.49 6.34 14.47
N TRP A 332 8.57 7.30 14.38
CA TRP A 332 8.89 8.71 14.29
C TRP A 332 9.72 9.18 15.50
N ARG A 333 10.63 10.13 15.26
CA ARG A 333 11.48 10.74 16.29
C ARG A 333 11.28 12.26 16.29
N PRO A 334 11.04 12.88 17.46
CA PRO A 334 10.79 14.32 17.61
C PRO A 334 11.98 15.21 17.26
#